data_AF-A0A2G8REA7-F1
#
_entry.id   AF-A0A2G8REA7-F1
#
_cell.length_a   1.000
_cell.length_b   1.000
_cell.length_c   1.000
_cell.angle_alpha   90.00
_cell.angle_beta   90.00
_cell.angle_gamma   90.00
#
_symmetry.space_group_name_H-M   'P 1'
#
loop_
_entity.id
_entity.type
_entity.pdbx_description
1 polymer ?
#
loop_
_entity_poly.entity_id
_entity_poly.type
_entity_poly.pdbx_seq_one_letter_code
_entity_poly.pdbx_strand_id
1 'polypeptide(L)'
;MLADKVRNRAYAAAISAKVRPGDVVLDIGCGAGLTAMLAARAGAKHVYTCEQQPLIAQAAVRVIEANGLADRITVIPKMSHNLVVGVDLPEPADVVISEIVDTLLLGEGALATLEHAMRKLAKPHARAIPERGALMAQLVESDKLLNLWRPQKAEGFDLSAFHHFATVAQITPNDFATFGLRPLGSATDLFQFDFVRPDTRVARRTEDLECSGRGTIHAVFVFFEMNLAPGIQLTNDLHSDGHWGRTAFLLDRPIPAEPGDLLRIRAHHDASQFSLSAHKLPACSDQDDLAWDGPDFPANCSDRAFFPTRHGITRRRAIL
;
A
#
# COMPACT_ATOMS: atom_id res chain seq x y z
N MET A 1 -7.08 9.66 8.40
CA MET A 1 -7.52 8.36 8.93
C MET A 1 -8.79 8.46 9.77
N LEU A 2 -8.81 8.97 11.01
CA LEU A 2 -10.03 8.91 11.86
C LEU A 2 -11.27 9.62 11.29
N ALA A 3 -11.10 10.67 10.49
CA ALA A 3 -12.21 11.35 9.82
C ALA A 3 -12.70 10.65 8.54
N ASP A 4 -12.01 9.58 8.09
CA ASP A 4 -12.34 8.80 6.91
C ASP A 4 -13.54 7.88 7.19
N LYS A 5 -14.73 8.39 6.91
CA LYS A 5 -15.99 7.69 7.19
C LYS A 5 -16.16 6.43 6.34
N VAL A 6 -15.61 6.40 5.12
CA VAL A 6 -15.71 5.26 4.22
C VAL A 6 -14.90 4.10 4.79
N ARG A 7 -13.62 4.35 5.11
CA ARG A 7 -12.75 3.38 5.77
C ARG A 7 -13.33 2.89 7.09
N ASN A 8 -13.80 3.80 7.95
CA ASN A 8 -14.35 3.42 9.25
C ASN A 8 -15.61 2.55 9.14
N ARG A 9 -16.50 2.84 8.18
CA ARG A 9 -17.71 2.04 7.92
C ARG A 9 -17.36 0.66 7.37
N ALA A 10 -16.41 0.58 6.45
CA ALA A 10 -15.96 -0.70 5.89
C ALA A 10 -15.36 -1.61 6.96
N TYR A 11 -14.46 -1.08 7.81
CA TYR A 11 -13.94 -1.84 8.95
C TYR A 11 -15.04 -2.25 9.93
N ALA A 12 -15.97 -1.35 10.27
CA ALA A 12 -17.09 -1.70 11.15
C ALA A 12 -17.96 -2.85 10.58
N ALA A 13 -18.26 -2.81 9.27
CA ALA A 13 -19.02 -3.86 8.61
C ALA A 13 -18.25 -5.19 8.54
N ALA A 14 -16.96 -5.16 8.20
CA ALA A 14 -16.13 -6.37 8.13
C ALA A 14 -15.93 -7.01 9.51
N ILE A 15 -15.68 -6.19 10.54
CA ILE A 15 -15.59 -6.65 11.93
C ILE A 15 -16.91 -7.28 12.37
N SER A 16 -18.04 -6.62 12.10
CA SER A 16 -19.37 -7.17 12.42
C SER A 16 -19.67 -8.49 11.69
N ALA A 17 -19.12 -8.69 10.49
CA ALA A 17 -19.34 -9.90 9.71
C ALA A 17 -18.46 -11.09 10.16
N LYS A 18 -17.30 -10.82 10.79
CA LYS A 18 -16.27 -11.84 11.06
C LYS A 18 -16.01 -12.13 12.53
N VAL A 19 -16.27 -11.17 13.41
CA VAL A 19 -16.18 -11.36 14.86
C VAL A 19 -17.46 -12.03 15.36
N ARG A 20 -17.30 -13.09 16.16
CA ARG A 20 -18.39 -13.87 16.74
C ARG A 20 -18.39 -13.74 18.26
N PRO A 21 -19.56 -13.85 18.92
CA PRO A 21 -19.61 -13.97 20.38
C PRO A 21 -18.70 -15.10 20.86
N GLY A 22 -17.82 -14.80 21.82
CA GLY A 22 -16.83 -15.75 22.35
C GLY A 22 -15.43 -15.62 21.76
N ASP A 23 -15.25 -14.94 20.62
CA ASP A 23 -13.95 -14.78 19.98
C ASP A 23 -12.98 -13.94 20.84
N VAL A 24 -11.72 -14.37 20.92
CA VAL A 24 -10.61 -13.50 21.34
C VAL A 24 -10.06 -12.78 20.11
N VAL A 25 -9.98 -11.45 20.17
CA VAL A 25 -9.51 -10.63 19.05
C VAL A 25 -8.16 -10.02 19.36
N LEU A 26 -7.22 -10.11 18.42
CA LEU A 26 -5.96 -9.35 18.42
C LEU A 26 -6.06 -8.21 17.40
N ASP A 27 -5.97 -6.98 17.86
CA ASP A 27 -5.95 -5.76 17.02
C ASP A 27 -4.53 -5.17 17.00
N ILE A 28 -3.95 -5.01 15.80
CA ILE A 28 -2.56 -4.60 15.63
C ILE A 28 -2.51 -3.18 15.08
N GLY A 29 -1.84 -2.29 15.83
CA GLY A 29 -1.79 -0.86 15.53
C GLY A 29 -2.98 -0.13 16.15
N CYS A 30 -3.08 -0.13 17.48
CA CYS A 30 -4.22 0.41 18.22
C CYS A 30 -4.60 1.82 17.77
N GLY A 31 -3.62 2.71 17.60
CA GLY A 31 -3.88 4.11 17.34
C GLY A 31 -4.79 4.72 18.41
N ALA A 32 -6.01 5.12 18.03
CA ALA A 32 -7.01 5.63 18.96
C ALA A 32 -7.93 4.55 19.57
N GLY A 33 -7.74 3.28 19.23
CA GLY A 33 -8.55 2.14 19.71
C GLY A 33 -9.84 1.90 18.93
N LEU A 34 -10.03 2.53 17.76
CA LEU A 34 -11.30 2.46 17.02
C LEU A 34 -11.66 1.03 16.61
N THR A 35 -10.76 0.30 15.96
CA THR A 35 -10.98 -1.09 15.52
C THR A 35 -11.16 -2.05 16.69
N ALA A 36 -10.40 -1.86 17.77
CA ALA A 36 -10.60 -2.59 19.01
C ALA A 36 -12.01 -2.38 19.61
N MET A 37 -12.47 -1.13 19.69
CA MET A 37 -13.82 -0.82 20.18
C MET A 37 -14.92 -1.37 19.25
N LEU A 38 -14.70 -1.37 17.93
CA LEU A 38 -15.61 -2.00 16.96
C LEU A 38 -15.71 -3.51 17.19
N ALA A 39 -14.59 -4.19 17.48
CA ALA A 39 -14.56 -5.62 17.77
C ALA A 39 -15.25 -5.96 19.08
N ALA A 40 -15.03 -5.18 20.14
CA ALA A 40 -15.74 -5.33 21.41
C ALA A 40 -17.25 -5.16 21.23
N ARG A 41 -17.68 -4.15 20.44
CA ARG A 41 -19.09 -3.91 20.10
C ARG A 41 -19.70 -5.04 19.27
N ALA A 42 -18.93 -5.71 18.42
CA ALA A 42 -19.36 -6.88 17.65
C ALA A 42 -19.50 -8.16 18.50
N GLY A 43 -19.18 -8.12 19.80
CA GLY A 43 -19.40 -9.21 20.74
C GLY A 43 -18.18 -10.07 21.04
N ALA A 44 -16.97 -9.66 20.63
CA ALA A 44 -15.71 -10.32 21.01
C ALA A 44 -15.66 -10.59 22.52
N LYS A 45 -15.28 -11.79 22.97
CA LYS A 45 -15.13 -12.11 24.40
C LYS A 45 -14.15 -11.15 25.08
N HIS A 46 -13.04 -10.87 24.43
CA HIS A 46 -12.04 -9.90 24.85
C HIS A 46 -11.24 -9.42 23.64
N VAL A 47 -10.82 -8.16 23.64
CA VAL A 47 -9.94 -7.61 22.61
C VAL A 47 -8.60 -7.26 23.22
N TYR A 48 -7.53 -7.81 22.68
CA TYR A 48 -6.16 -7.38 22.98
C TYR A 48 -5.69 -6.53 21.82
N THR A 49 -5.32 -5.29 22.08
CA THR A 49 -4.82 -4.37 21.07
C THR A 49 -3.40 -3.96 21.41
N CYS A 50 -2.52 -3.81 20.41
CA CYS A 50 -1.12 -3.45 20.63
C CYS A 50 -0.73 -2.16 19.91
N GLU A 51 0.10 -1.36 20.58
CA GLU A 51 0.62 -0.08 20.07
C GLU A 51 2.06 0.10 20.53
N GLN A 52 2.96 0.36 19.58
CA GLN A 52 4.38 0.46 19.86
C GLN A 52 4.77 1.79 20.50
N GLN A 53 4.04 2.87 20.22
CA GLN A 53 4.33 4.20 20.72
C GLN A 53 3.64 4.40 22.09
N PRO A 54 4.38 4.45 23.22
CA PRO A 54 3.76 4.43 24.55
C PRO A 54 2.80 5.59 24.81
N LEU A 55 3.07 6.77 24.25
CA LEU A 55 2.17 7.94 24.39
C LEU A 55 0.83 7.73 23.67
N ILE A 56 0.83 7.05 22.53
CA ILE A 56 -0.39 6.72 21.79
C ILE A 56 -1.15 5.62 22.53
N ALA A 57 -0.45 4.58 23.02
CA ALA A 57 -1.06 3.52 23.83
C ALA A 57 -1.79 4.10 25.07
N GLN A 58 -1.16 5.02 25.79
CA GLN A 58 -1.78 5.70 26.93
C GLN A 58 -3.00 6.55 26.54
N ALA A 59 -2.95 7.20 25.37
CA ALA A 59 -4.11 7.94 24.86
C ALA A 59 -5.26 7.00 24.49
N ALA A 60 -4.96 5.85 23.86
CA ALA A 60 -5.95 4.83 23.50
C ALA A 60 -6.66 4.27 24.75
N VAL A 61 -5.92 3.99 25.83
CA VAL A 61 -6.50 3.56 27.11
C VAL A 61 -7.56 4.54 27.60
N ARG A 62 -7.24 5.85 27.62
CA ARG A 62 -8.21 6.88 28.04
C ARG A 62 -9.43 6.96 27.15
N VAL A 63 -9.26 6.78 25.83
CA VAL A 63 -10.38 6.77 24.89
C VAL A 63 -11.29 5.56 25.16
N ILE A 64 -10.71 4.37 25.34
CA ILE A 64 -11.43 3.13 25.62
C ILE A 64 -12.18 3.21 26.96
N GLU A 65 -11.53 3.73 28.00
CA GLU A 65 -12.13 3.96 29.32
C GLU A 65 -13.30 4.94 29.25
N ALA A 66 -13.13 6.06 28.54
CA ALA A 66 -14.19 7.05 28.36
C ALA A 66 -15.42 6.51 27.59
N ASN A 67 -15.25 5.42 26.83
CA ASN A 67 -16.34 4.72 26.14
C ASN A 67 -16.86 3.50 26.92
N GLY A 68 -16.42 3.29 28.17
CA GLY A 68 -16.93 2.22 29.05
C GLY A 68 -16.54 0.81 28.59
N LEU A 69 -15.38 0.65 27.94
CA LEU A 69 -14.92 -0.63 27.37
C LEU A 69 -13.64 -1.16 28.02
N ALA A 70 -13.22 -0.59 29.15
CA ALA A 70 -11.95 -0.93 29.83
C ALA A 70 -11.90 -2.39 30.33
N ASP A 71 -13.04 -2.99 30.65
CA ASP A 71 -13.18 -4.38 31.07
C ASP A 71 -13.12 -5.37 29.89
N ARG A 72 -13.28 -4.87 28.65
CA ARG A 72 -13.41 -5.67 27.42
C ARG A 72 -12.19 -5.59 26.52
N ILE A 73 -11.34 -4.57 26.73
CA ILE A 73 -10.21 -4.26 25.85
C ILE A 73 -8.95 -4.02 26.69
N THR A 74 -7.88 -4.73 26.36
CA THR A 74 -6.54 -4.54 26.95
C THR A 74 -5.60 -3.94 25.92
N VAL A 75 -5.02 -2.77 26.24
CA VAL A 75 -3.99 -2.12 25.41
C VAL A 75 -2.60 -2.56 25.87
N ILE A 76 -1.81 -3.12 24.96
CA ILE A 76 -0.46 -3.62 25.22
C ILE A 76 0.54 -2.66 24.54
N PRO A 77 1.38 -1.92 25.30
CA PRO A 77 2.31 -0.95 24.74
C PRO A 77 3.57 -1.65 24.16
N LYS A 78 3.38 -2.47 23.12
CA LYS A 78 4.41 -3.27 22.45
C LYS A 78 4.16 -3.32 20.95
N MET A 79 5.23 -3.58 20.21
CA MET A 79 5.14 -4.11 18.84
C MET A 79 4.54 -5.52 18.85
N SER A 80 3.70 -5.83 17.86
CA SER A 80 3.11 -7.17 17.69
C SER A 80 4.14 -8.30 17.63
N HIS A 81 5.30 -8.04 17.01
CA HIS A 81 6.43 -8.97 16.94
C HIS A 81 7.04 -9.35 18.30
N ASN A 82 6.77 -8.56 19.34
CA ASN A 82 7.27 -8.78 20.70
C ASN A 82 6.20 -9.34 21.65
N LEU A 83 4.99 -9.64 21.15
CA LEU A 83 3.93 -10.25 21.94
C LEU A 83 4.18 -11.75 22.10
N VAL A 84 3.89 -12.25 23.29
CA VAL A 84 4.05 -13.68 23.62
C VAL A 84 2.75 -14.24 24.20
N VAL A 85 2.24 -15.32 23.61
CA VAL A 85 1.10 -16.08 24.15
C VAL A 85 1.50 -16.74 25.48
N GLY A 86 0.63 -16.64 26.49
CA GLY A 86 0.87 -17.02 27.88
C GLY A 86 1.46 -15.90 28.75
N VAL A 87 1.92 -14.79 28.15
CA VAL A 87 2.47 -13.63 28.88
C VAL A 87 1.63 -12.38 28.60
N ASP A 88 1.56 -11.97 27.34
CA ASP A 88 0.83 -10.77 26.90
C ASP A 88 -0.60 -11.11 26.45
N LEU A 89 -0.79 -12.31 25.89
CA LEU A 89 -2.07 -12.85 25.42
C LEU A 89 -2.35 -14.16 26.18
N PRO A 90 -3.46 -14.29 26.95
CA PRO A 90 -3.73 -15.52 27.71
C PRO A 90 -3.94 -16.76 26.83
N GLU A 91 -4.50 -16.56 25.63
CA GLU A 91 -4.71 -17.58 24.60
C GLU A 91 -4.48 -16.96 23.22
N PRO A 92 -4.17 -17.76 22.17
CA PRO A 92 -4.08 -17.26 20.80
C PRO A 92 -5.41 -16.67 20.32
N ALA A 93 -5.38 -15.70 19.41
CA ALA A 93 -6.57 -15.03 18.91
C ALA A 93 -7.38 -15.86 17.89
N ASP A 94 -8.70 -15.73 17.93
CA ASP A 94 -9.64 -16.24 16.91
C ASP A 94 -9.72 -15.31 15.68
N VAL A 95 -9.49 -14.01 15.89
CA VAL A 95 -9.49 -12.99 14.82
C VAL A 95 -8.31 -12.05 15.00
N VAL A 96 -7.57 -11.79 13.92
CA VAL A 96 -6.52 -10.78 13.85
C VAL A 96 -7.01 -9.61 13.00
N ILE A 97 -7.03 -8.40 13.55
CA ILE A 97 -7.37 -7.17 12.86
C ILE A 97 -6.10 -6.35 12.70
N SER A 98 -5.91 -5.76 11.53
CA SER A 98 -4.78 -4.90 11.20
C SER A 98 -5.25 -3.73 10.34
N GLU A 99 -4.78 -2.53 10.69
CA GLU A 99 -4.85 -1.36 9.81
C GLU A 99 -3.54 -0.59 9.84
N ILE A 100 -2.49 -1.24 9.35
CA ILE A 100 -1.14 -0.69 9.18
C ILE A 100 -0.76 -0.74 7.69
N VAL A 101 -1.50 0.00 6.87
CA VAL A 101 -1.36 0.01 5.41
C VAL A 101 -1.16 1.43 4.90
N ASP A 102 -0.15 1.60 4.04
CA ASP A 102 0.16 2.86 3.39
C ASP A 102 -0.46 2.94 1.99
N THR A 103 -0.06 3.95 1.21
CA THR A 103 -0.57 4.19 -0.15
C THR A 103 -0.28 3.07 -1.15
N LEU A 104 0.68 2.19 -0.84
CA LEU A 104 1.05 1.03 -1.66
C LEU A 104 0.95 -0.27 -0.85
N LEU A 105 0.06 -0.30 0.16
CA LEU A 105 -0.27 -1.45 1.00
C LEU A 105 0.86 -1.99 1.91
N LEU A 106 2.13 -1.96 1.47
CA LEU A 106 3.25 -2.67 2.09
C LEU A 106 4.14 -1.80 3.00
N GLY A 107 4.14 -0.47 2.81
CA GLY A 107 5.17 0.42 3.37
C GLY A 107 5.18 0.53 4.90
N GLU A 108 4.09 0.13 5.55
CA GLU A 108 3.98 0.05 7.01
C GLU A 108 4.29 -1.34 7.59
N GLY A 109 4.73 -2.29 6.76
CA GLY A 109 5.14 -3.62 7.19
C GLY A 109 3.97 -4.55 7.50
N ALA A 110 2.81 -4.35 6.85
CA ALA A 110 1.60 -5.15 7.03
C ALA A 110 1.87 -6.65 6.86
N LEU A 111 2.61 -7.03 5.81
CA LEU A 111 2.79 -8.43 5.42
C LEU A 111 3.60 -9.21 6.45
N ALA A 112 4.76 -8.70 6.86
CA ALA A 112 5.58 -9.33 7.91
C ALA A 112 4.86 -9.37 9.27
N THR A 113 4.13 -8.30 9.59
CA THR A 113 3.34 -8.21 10.83
C THR A 113 2.24 -9.27 10.89
N LEU A 114 1.48 -9.41 9.81
CA LEU A 114 0.43 -10.41 9.71
C LEU A 114 1.03 -11.82 9.63
N GLU A 115 2.15 -12.02 8.95
CA GLU A 115 2.85 -13.32 8.93
C GLU A 115 3.20 -13.77 10.35
N HIS A 116 3.81 -12.87 11.14
CA HIS A 116 4.12 -13.13 12.53
C HIS A 116 2.85 -13.42 13.35
N ALA A 117 1.86 -12.55 13.28
CA ALA A 117 0.64 -12.65 14.08
C ALA A 117 -0.15 -13.93 13.78
N MET A 118 -0.40 -14.23 12.51
CA MET A 118 -1.13 -15.42 12.09
C MET A 118 -0.40 -16.71 12.48
N ARG A 119 0.94 -16.71 12.47
CA ARG A 119 1.76 -17.89 12.81
C ARG A 119 1.96 -18.09 14.31
N LYS A 120 2.09 -17.02 15.09
CA LYS A 120 2.57 -17.08 16.49
C LYS A 120 1.53 -16.66 17.51
N LEU A 121 0.57 -15.82 17.13
CA LEU A 121 -0.37 -15.17 18.04
C LEU A 121 -1.82 -15.60 17.79
N ALA A 122 -2.10 -16.32 16.70
CA ALA A 122 -3.43 -16.69 16.29
C ALA A 122 -3.65 -18.22 16.32
N LYS A 123 -4.92 -18.64 16.45
CA LYS A 123 -5.32 -20.05 16.34
C LYS A 123 -5.17 -20.54 14.89
N PRO A 124 -5.04 -21.87 14.64
CA PRO A 124 -4.87 -22.41 13.28
C PRO A 124 -5.97 -22.07 12.26
N HIS A 125 -7.18 -21.73 12.75
CA HIS A 125 -8.34 -21.34 11.92
C HIS A 125 -8.76 -19.89 12.17
N ALA A 126 -7.83 -19.06 12.64
CA ALA A 126 -8.08 -17.66 12.86
C ALA A 126 -8.44 -16.93 11.56
N ARG A 127 -9.24 -15.89 11.71
CA ARG A 127 -9.70 -15.03 10.62
C ARG A 127 -8.88 -13.74 10.62
N ALA A 128 -8.51 -13.21 9.45
CA ALA A 128 -7.84 -11.91 9.36
C ALA A 128 -8.78 -10.82 8.82
N ILE A 129 -8.66 -9.59 9.32
CA ILE A 129 -9.21 -8.38 8.70
C ILE A 129 -8.05 -7.40 8.53
N PRO A 130 -7.63 -7.06 7.30
CA PRO A 130 -8.15 -7.54 6.01
C PRO A 130 -7.92 -9.03 5.72
N GLU A 131 -8.64 -9.58 4.74
CA GLU A 131 -8.44 -10.94 4.21
C GLU A 131 -7.40 -10.98 3.11
N ARG A 132 -7.46 -10.03 2.17
CA ARG A 132 -6.60 -10.00 1.00
C ARG A 132 -6.29 -8.56 0.61
N GLY A 133 -5.15 -8.37 -0.03
CA GLY A 133 -4.80 -7.14 -0.71
C GLY A 133 -4.27 -7.42 -2.10
N ALA A 134 -4.38 -6.45 -2.99
CA ALA A 134 -3.80 -6.51 -4.33
C ALA A 134 -3.17 -5.16 -4.66
N LEU A 135 -2.07 -5.18 -5.41
CA LEU A 135 -1.51 -4.00 -6.08
C LEU A 135 -1.93 -4.03 -7.55
N MET A 136 -2.48 -2.92 -8.01
CA MET A 136 -3.00 -2.70 -9.35
C MET A 136 -2.20 -1.59 -10.03
N ALA A 137 -2.03 -1.68 -11.34
CA ALA A 137 -1.41 -0.63 -12.14
C ALA A 137 -2.25 -0.24 -13.35
N GLN A 138 -2.24 1.03 -13.71
CA GLN A 138 -2.89 1.54 -14.92
C GLN A 138 -2.15 2.74 -15.49
N LEU A 139 -2.29 2.94 -16.80
CA LEU A 139 -1.71 4.07 -17.51
C LEU A 139 -2.52 5.33 -17.25
N VAL A 140 -1.85 6.46 -17.01
CA VAL A 140 -2.52 7.74 -16.80
C VAL A 140 -1.89 8.88 -17.59
N GLU A 141 -2.74 9.81 -17.99
CA GLU A 141 -2.40 11.11 -18.55
C GLU A 141 -2.60 12.20 -17.50
N SER A 142 -1.60 13.07 -17.33
CA SER A 142 -1.74 14.34 -16.62
C SER A 142 -0.51 15.23 -16.85
N ASP A 143 -0.69 16.27 -17.67
CA ASP A 143 0.33 17.32 -17.82
C ASP A 143 0.56 18.04 -16.49
N LYS A 144 -0.49 18.26 -15.70
CA LYS A 144 -0.41 18.96 -14.42
C LYS A 144 0.48 18.21 -13.42
N LEU A 145 0.37 16.88 -13.36
CA LEU A 145 1.24 16.05 -12.53
C LEU A 145 2.70 16.25 -12.92
N LEU A 146 3.02 16.14 -14.21
CA LEU A 146 4.38 16.30 -14.68
C LEU A 146 4.91 17.72 -14.40
N ASN A 147 4.12 18.75 -14.70
CA ASN A 147 4.54 20.15 -14.55
C ASN A 147 4.79 20.54 -13.09
N LEU A 148 4.02 20.01 -12.14
CA LEU A 148 4.20 20.27 -10.72
C LEU A 148 5.33 19.45 -10.11
N TRP A 149 5.50 18.18 -10.53
CA TRP A 149 6.53 17.29 -9.95
C TRP A 149 7.90 17.42 -10.62
N ARG A 150 7.93 17.86 -11.88
CA ARG A 150 9.13 18.03 -12.73
C ARG A 150 9.06 19.35 -13.51
N PRO A 151 9.07 20.50 -12.83
CA PRO A 151 9.09 21.79 -13.52
C PRO A 151 10.34 21.88 -14.41
N GLN A 152 10.14 22.28 -15.67
CA GLN A 152 11.25 22.42 -16.64
C GLN A 152 12.17 23.59 -16.27
N LYS A 153 11.60 24.69 -15.76
CA LYS A 153 12.34 25.89 -15.40
C LYS A 153 11.83 26.48 -14.09
N ALA A 154 12.73 27.13 -13.35
CA ALA A 154 12.38 28.01 -12.23
C ALA A 154 13.28 29.25 -12.26
N GLU A 155 12.70 30.44 -12.11
CA GLU A 155 13.45 31.72 -12.14
C GLU A 155 14.40 31.87 -13.35
N GLY A 156 14.00 31.32 -14.52
CA GLY A 156 14.78 31.36 -15.75
C GLY A 156 15.87 30.26 -15.89
N PHE A 157 16.10 29.45 -14.86
CA PHE A 157 17.05 28.33 -14.88
C PHE A 157 16.40 27.04 -15.38
N ASP A 158 17.13 26.26 -16.18
CA ASP A 158 16.72 24.92 -16.62
C ASP A 158 16.99 23.88 -15.52
N LEU A 159 15.95 23.14 -15.13
CA LEU A 159 15.99 22.12 -14.07
C LEU A 159 15.87 20.69 -14.60
N SER A 160 15.82 20.51 -15.93
CA SER A 160 15.55 19.22 -16.57
C SER A 160 16.51 18.10 -16.16
N ALA A 161 17.78 18.44 -15.88
CA ALA A 161 18.77 17.48 -15.39
C ALA A 161 18.39 16.81 -14.05
N PHE A 162 17.53 17.45 -13.24
CA PHE A 162 17.10 16.93 -11.94
C PHE A 162 15.92 15.95 -12.04
N HIS A 163 15.25 15.86 -13.19
CA HIS A 163 14.01 15.10 -13.33
C HIS A 163 14.19 13.59 -13.12
N HIS A 164 15.40 13.07 -13.37
CA HIS A 164 15.71 11.65 -13.17
C HIS A 164 15.64 11.23 -11.69
N PHE A 165 15.74 12.18 -10.75
CA PHE A 165 15.62 11.90 -9.31
C PHE A 165 14.16 11.91 -8.83
N ALA A 166 13.25 12.51 -9.61
CA ALA A 166 11.84 12.63 -9.28
C ALA A 166 11.02 11.61 -10.08
N THR A 167 11.22 10.31 -9.86
CA THR A 167 10.56 9.22 -10.63
C THR A 167 9.26 8.75 -10.03
N VAL A 168 8.98 9.08 -8.77
CA VAL A 168 7.77 8.68 -8.07
C VAL A 168 7.09 9.92 -7.49
N ALA A 169 5.81 10.09 -7.81
CA ALA A 169 4.96 11.11 -7.24
C ALA A 169 4.03 10.49 -6.20
N GLN A 170 4.17 10.94 -4.95
CA GLN A 170 3.25 10.62 -3.86
C GLN A 170 2.27 11.78 -3.71
N ILE A 171 1.07 11.56 -4.21
CA ILE A 171 0.01 12.55 -4.30
C ILE A 171 -0.84 12.46 -3.03
N THR A 172 -0.98 13.57 -2.30
CA THR A 172 -1.84 13.62 -1.12
C THR A 172 -3.31 13.57 -1.54
N PRO A 173 -4.22 13.08 -0.68
CA PRO A 173 -5.66 13.10 -0.99
C PRO A 173 -6.20 14.49 -1.34
N ASN A 174 -5.69 15.55 -0.70
CA ASN A 174 -6.15 16.91 -0.92
C ASN A 174 -5.67 17.47 -2.28
N ASP A 175 -4.52 17.02 -2.77
CA ASP A 175 -3.94 17.49 -4.03
C ASP A 175 -4.42 16.66 -5.23
N PHE A 176 -4.98 15.46 -4.97
CA PHE A 176 -5.35 14.49 -6.00
C PHE A 176 -6.25 15.09 -7.10
N ALA A 177 -7.30 15.81 -6.72
CA ALA A 177 -8.22 16.45 -7.66
C ALA A 177 -7.53 17.50 -8.55
N THR A 178 -6.46 18.14 -8.06
CA THR A 178 -5.71 19.16 -8.80
C THR A 178 -4.97 18.56 -9.99
N PHE A 179 -4.51 17.31 -9.85
CA PHE A 179 -3.73 16.64 -10.88
C PHE A 179 -4.57 16.17 -12.06
N GLY A 180 -5.88 15.96 -11.91
CA GLY A 180 -6.76 15.62 -13.04
C GLY A 180 -6.29 14.39 -13.82
N LEU A 181 -5.90 13.33 -13.09
CA LEU A 181 -5.38 12.10 -13.69
C LEU A 181 -6.47 11.42 -14.52
N ARG A 182 -6.22 11.30 -15.83
CA ARG A 182 -7.12 10.62 -16.76
C ARG A 182 -6.60 9.21 -17.04
N PRO A 183 -7.39 8.14 -16.82
CA PRO A 183 -6.98 6.79 -17.18
C PRO A 183 -6.86 6.66 -18.71
N LEU A 184 -5.82 5.94 -19.15
CA LEU A 184 -5.57 5.59 -20.56
C LEU A 184 -5.75 4.09 -20.84
N GLY A 185 -6.21 3.31 -19.87
CA GLY A 185 -6.36 1.86 -19.96
C GLY A 185 -7.11 1.32 -18.75
N SER A 186 -7.45 0.03 -18.79
CA SER A 186 -7.94 -0.68 -17.60
C SER A 186 -6.81 -0.92 -16.60
N ALA A 187 -7.18 -1.16 -15.35
CA ALA A 187 -6.24 -1.61 -14.34
C ALA A 187 -5.82 -3.07 -14.54
N THR A 188 -4.54 -3.33 -14.35
CA THR A 188 -3.92 -4.66 -14.40
C THR A 188 -3.46 -5.04 -13.01
N ASP A 189 -3.83 -6.25 -12.58
CA ASP A 189 -3.33 -6.86 -11.34
C ASP A 189 -1.82 -7.07 -11.43
N LEU A 190 -1.07 -6.70 -10.39
CA LEU A 190 0.37 -6.94 -10.27
C LEU A 190 0.69 -8.00 -9.23
N PHE A 191 0.23 -7.81 -8.00
CA PHE A 191 0.55 -8.71 -6.89
C PHE A 191 -0.67 -8.90 -6.02
N GLN A 192 -0.91 -10.13 -5.58
CA GLN A 192 -1.97 -10.49 -4.65
C GLN A 192 -1.38 -11.01 -3.34
N PHE A 193 -1.97 -10.60 -2.23
CA PHE A 193 -1.54 -10.95 -0.88
C PHE A 193 -2.71 -11.63 -0.16
N ASP A 194 -2.46 -12.81 0.38
CA ASP A 194 -3.36 -13.49 1.33
C ASP A 194 -2.94 -13.11 2.74
N PHE A 195 -3.75 -12.31 3.44
CA PHE A 195 -3.45 -11.87 4.79
C PHE A 195 -3.85 -12.88 5.87
N VAL A 196 -4.61 -13.91 5.50
CA VAL A 196 -4.91 -15.05 6.38
C VAL A 196 -3.75 -16.04 6.38
N ARG A 197 -3.08 -16.20 5.25
CA ARG A 197 -1.86 -17.01 5.09
C ARG A 197 -0.75 -16.20 4.42
N PRO A 198 -0.17 -15.21 5.13
CA PRO A 198 0.80 -14.29 4.56
C PRO A 198 2.05 -14.99 4.05
N ASP A 199 2.56 -14.47 2.93
CA ASP A 199 3.81 -14.89 2.31
C ASP A 199 4.67 -13.67 2.05
N THR A 200 5.85 -13.62 2.67
CA THR A 200 6.79 -12.51 2.58
C THR A 200 7.88 -12.72 1.53
N ARG A 201 7.74 -13.73 0.66
CA ARG A 201 8.67 -13.95 -0.45
C ARG A 201 8.71 -12.72 -1.36
N VAL A 202 9.93 -12.38 -1.76
CA VAL A 202 10.21 -11.38 -2.79
C VAL A 202 9.59 -11.86 -4.11
N ALA A 203 8.90 -10.97 -4.82
CA ALA A 203 8.32 -11.29 -6.11
C ALA A 203 8.65 -10.23 -7.16
N ARG A 204 8.72 -10.68 -8.41
CA ARG A 204 8.94 -9.87 -9.60
C ARG A 204 7.90 -10.24 -10.64
N ARG A 205 7.42 -9.25 -11.38
CA ARG A 205 6.45 -9.44 -12.45
C ARG A 205 6.76 -8.52 -13.62
N THR A 206 6.65 -9.03 -14.83
CA THR A 206 6.72 -8.24 -16.06
C THR A 206 5.35 -8.30 -16.71
N GLU A 207 4.75 -7.14 -16.96
CA GLU A 207 3.39 -7.02 -17.51
C GLU A 207 3.37 -5.98 -18.62
N ASP A 208 2.50 -6.19 -19.60
CA ASP A 208 2.24 -5.23 -20.66
C ASP A 208 0.92 -4.53 -20.35
N LEU A 209 0.99 -3.22 -20.07
CA LEU A 209 -0.20 -2.40 -19.83
C LEU A 209 -0.72 -1.89 -21.17
N GLU A 210 -1.98 -2.23 -21.48
CA GLU A 210 -2.63 -1.80 -22.71
C GLU A 210 -3.23 -0.39 -22.57
N CYS A 211 -2.94 0.44 -23.56
CA CYS A 211 -3.58 1.72 -23.75
C CYS A 211 -4.87 1.52 -24.55
N SER A 212 -6.02 1.90 -23.99
CA SER A 212 -7.32 1.86 -24.68
C SER A 212 -7.82 3.24 -25.12
N GLY A 213 -7.19 4.32 -24.64
CA GLY A 213 -7.55 5.70 -24.96
C GLY A 213 -6.44 6.44 -25.69
N ARG A 214 -6.81 7.28 -26.67
CA ARG A 214 -5.85 8.22 -27.28
C ARG A 214 -5.38 9.23 -26.23
N GLY A 215 -4.08 9.52 -26.20
CA GLY A 215 -3.52 10.53 -25.31
C GLY A 215 -2.00 10.46 -25.19
N THR A 216 -1.49 10.93 -24.06
CA THR A 216 -0.07 10.85 -23.69
C THR A 216 0.07 10.16 -22.34
N ILE A 217 0.78 9.03 -22.32
CA ILE A 217 1.14 8.33 -21.10
C ILE A 217 2.20 9.15 -20.38
N HIS A 218 1.81 9.66 -19.21
CA HIS A 218 2.70 10.45 -18.34
C HIS A 218 3.29 9.60 -17.22
N ALA A 219 2.51 8.64 -16.72
CA ALA A 219 2.90 7.81 -15.60
C ALA A 219 2.18 6.46 -15.60
N VAL A 220 2.73 5.52 -14.84
CA VAL A 220 2.02 4.33 -14.38
C VAL A 220 1.46 4.64 -12.99
N PHE A 221 0.15 4.74 -12.88
CA PHE A 221 -0.54 4.90 -11.60
C PHE A 221 -0.67 3.55 -10.92
N VAL A 222 -0.25 3.46 -9.65
CA VAL A 222 -0.32 2.25 -8.84
C VAL A 222 -1.18 2.53 -7.61
N PHE A 223 -2.14 1.64 -7.38
CA PHE A 223 -3.07 1.70 -6.26
C PHE A 223 -3.27 0.30 -5.69
N PHE A 224 -3.92 0.20 -4.54
CA PHE A 224 -4.28 -1.08 -3.94
C PHE A 224 -5.79 -1.31 -3.98
N GLU A 225 -6.16 -2.58 -3.97
CA GLU A 225 -7.48 -3.05 -3.57
C GLU A 225 -7.33 -3.93 -2.33
N MET A 226 -8.19 -3.76 -1.34
CA MET A 226 -8.11 -4.46 -0.08
C MET A 226 -9.47 -5.02 0.32
N ASN A 227 -9.57 -6.34 0.35
CA ASN A 227 -10.78 -7.05 0.76
C ASN A 227 -10.74 -7.26 2.27
N LEU A 228 -11.66 -6.62 3.00
CA LEU A 228 -11.77 -6.75 4.45
C LEU A 228 -12.54 -7.99 4.87
N ALA A 229 -13.58 -8.33 4.11
CA ALA A 229 -14.46 -9.47 4.25
C ALA A 229 -15.20 -9.70 2.91
N PRO A 230 -15.93 -10.81 2.71
CA PRO A 230 -16.70 -11.03 1.48
C PRO A 230 -17.67 -9.86 1.19
N GLY A 231 -17.51 -9.24 0.02
CA GLY A 231 -18.32 -8.09 -0.41
C GLY A 231 -17.97 -6.75 0.24
N ILE A 232 -16.90 -6.67 1.03
CA ILE A 232 -16.45 -5.43 1.70
C ILE A 232 -15.02 -5.14 1.28
N GLN A 233 -14.86 -4.16 0.37
CA GLN A 233 -13.58 -3.76 -0.21
C GLN A 233 -13.28 -2.28 0.05
N LEU A 234 -12.00 -1.96 0.18
CA LEU A 234 -11.45 -0.61 0.14
C LEU A 234 -10.43 -0.49 -1.00
N THR A 235 -10.31 0.70 -1.58
CA THR A 235 -9.35 1.00 -2.65
C THR A 235 -8.90 2.45 -2.54
N ASN A 236 -7.72 2.76 -3.09
CA ASN A 236 -7.23 4.13 -3.29
C ASN A 236 -7.01 4.45 -4.79
N ASP A 237 -7.83 3.85 -5.66
CA ASP A 237 -7.87 4.11 -7.10
C ASP A 237 -8.16 5.59 -7.48
N LEU A 238 -8.39 5.85 -8.76
CA LEU A 238 -8.67 7.20 -9.25
C LEU A 238 -10.06 7.73 -8.90
N HIS A 239 -10.98 6.87 -8.44
CA HIS A 239 -12.39 7.20 -8.26
C HIS A 239 -12.83 7.18 -6.80
N SER A 240 -11.99 6.65 -5.93
CA SER A 240 -12.21 6.58 -4.50
C SER A 240 -11.96 7.92 -3.82
N ASP A 241 -12.67 8.13 -2.73
CA ASP A 241 -12.32 9.14 -1.73
C ASP A 241 -11.63 8.45 -0.55
N GLY A 242 -10.93 9.22 0.27
CA GLY A 242 -10.34 8.69 1.51
C GLY A 242 -9.02 9.35 1.86
N HIS A 243 -8.43 8.88 2.95
CA HIS A 243 -7.19 9.46 3.47
C HIS A 243 -5.91 8.89 2.85
N TRP A 244 -5.98 7.77 2.13
CA TRP A 244 -4.81 7.21 1.44
C TRP A 244 -4.45 8.09 0.25
N GLY A 245 -3.17 8.49 0.20
CA GLY A 245 -2.60 9.12 -0.98
C GLY A 245 -2.52 8.16 -2.18
N ARG A 246 -2.00 8.70 -3.27
CA ARG A 246 -1.93 8.08 -4.60
C ARG A 246 -0.48 8.02 -5.04
N THR A 247 -0.09 6.97 -5.76
CA THR A 247 1.29 6.85 -6.25
C THR A 247 1.33 6.75 -7.77
N ALA A 248 2.09 7.63 -8.40
CA ALA A 248 2.34 7.61 -9.83
C ALA A 248 3.85 7.47 -10.11
N PHE A 249 4.21 6.46 -10.89
CA PHE A 249 5.57 6.23 -11.38
C PHE A 249 5.73 6.97 -12.70
N LEU A 250 6.44 8.09 -12.65
CA LEU A 250 6.62 9.01 -13.78
C LEU A 250 7.56 8.40 -14.81
N LEU A 251 7.18 8.48 -16.09
CA LEU A 251 8.06 8.12 -17.19
C LEU A 251 9.14 9.19 -17.37
N ASP A 252 10.34 8.81 -17.80
CA ASP A 252 11.42 9.78 -18.09
C ASP A 252 11.00 10.78 -19.17
N ARG A 253 10.22 10.31 -20.14
CA ARG A 253 9.59 11.14 -21.17
C ARG A 253 8.14 10.69 -21.36
N PRO A 254 7.18 11.63 -21.46
CA PRO A 254 5.81 11.30 -21.81
C PRO A 254 5.76 10.60 -23.17
N ILE A 255 4.87 9.62 -23.31
CA ILE A 255 4.76 8.78 -24.51
C ILE A 255 3.41 9.01 -25.16
N PRO A 256 3.34 9.55 -26.39
CA PRO A 256 2.11 9.54 -27.17
C PRO A 256 1.60 8.12 -27.36
N ALA A 257 0.31 7.91 -27.14
CA ALA A 257 -0.31 6.60 -27.17
C ALA A 257 -1.64 6.60 -27.92
N GLU A 258 -1.83 5.55 -28.70
CA GLU A 258 -3.07 5.20 -29.39
C GLU A 258 -3.70 3.94 -28.76
N PRO A 259 -5.00 3.71 -28.98
CA PRO A 259 -5.62 2.44 -28.59
C PRO A 259 -4.87 1.23 -29.18
N GLY A 260 -4.54 0.26 -28.34
CA GLY A 260 -3.75 -0.93 -28.69
C GLY A 260 -2.25 -0.81 -28.42
N ASP A 261 -1.74 0.39 -28.10
CA ASP A 261 -0.35 0.55 -27.69
C ASP A 261 -0.09 -0.16 -26.34
N LEU A 262 1.10 -0.77 -26.22
CA LEU A 262 1.51 -1.48 -25.01
C LEU A 262 2.69 -0.78 -24.33
N LEU A 263 2.62 -0.62 -23.01
CA LEU A 263 3.73 -0.21 -22.17
C LEU A 263 4.17 -1.38 -21.28
N ARG A 264 5.38 -1.90 -21.50
CA ARG A 264 5.94 -2.96 -20.66
C ARG A 264 6.46 -2.39 -19.35
N ILE A 265 5.98 -2.95 -18.24
CA ILE A 265 6.45 -2.62 -16.90
C ILE A 265 7.16 -3.82 -16.26
N ARG A 266 8.11 -3.54 -15.37
CA ARG A 266 8.69 -4.52 -14.44
C ARG A 266 8.42 -4.04 -13.03
N ALA A 267 7.60 -4.79 -12.32
CA ALA A 267 7.24 -4.53 -10.94
C ALA A 267 7.95 -5.51 -9.99
N HIS A 268 8.30 -5.04 -8.81
CA HIS A 268 9.01 -5.83 -7.79
C HIS A 268 8.58 -5.38 -6.40
N HIS A 269 8.47 -6.33 -5.47
CA HIS A 269 8.35 -6.04 -4.04
C HIS A 269 9.22 -6.96 -3.19
N ASP A 270 9.61 -6.47 -2.01
CA ASP A 270 10.36 -7.22 -0.99
C ASP A 270 9.55 -7.48 0.29
N ALA A 271 8.21 -7.42 0.18
CA ALA A 271 7.23 -7.47 1.28
C ALA A 271 7.12 -6.21 2.14
N SER A 272 8.01 -5.23 1.94
CA SER A 272 7.97 -3.94 2.63
C SER A 272 7.99 -2.74 1.69
N GLN A 273 8.59 -2.89 0.51
CA GLN A 273 8.69 -1.86 -0.51
C GLN A 273 8.20 -2.41 -1.84
N PHE A 274 7.65 -1.51 -2.66
CA PHE A 274 7.29 -1.76 -4.05
C PHE A 274 8.09 -0.81 -4.95
N SER A 275 8.56 -1.35 -6.08
CA SER A 275 9.29 -0.61 -7.11
C SER A 275 8.77 -0.99 -8.48
N LEU A 276 8.75 -0.03 -9.41
CA LEU A 276 8.33 -0.22 -10.78
C LEU A 276 9.26 0.52 -11.74
N SER A 277 9.56 -0.13 -12.86
CA SER A 277 10.20 0.48 -14.03
C SER A 277 9.33 0.24 -15.26
N ALA A 278 9.37 1.15 -16.23
CA ALA A 278 8.54 1.09 -17.43
C ALA A 278 9.39 1.40 -18.67
N HIS A 279 9.17 0.63 -19.74
CA HIS A 279 9.84 0.79 -21.02
C HIS A 279 8.83 0.62 -22.16
N LYS A 280 8.87 1.50 -23.17
CA LYS A 280 8.06 1.32 -24.38
C LYS A 280 8.57 0.09 -25.14
N LEU A 281 7.66 -0.79 -25.55
CA LEU A 281 8.02 -1.83 -26.51
C LEU A 281 8.26 -1.17 -27.87
N PRO A 282 9.26 -1.64 -28.65
CA PRO A 282 9.31 -1.26 -30.06
C PRO A 282 7.97 -1.61 -30.70
N ALA A 283 7.46 -0.74 -31.58
CA ALA A 283 6.38 -1.16 -32.46
C ALA A 283 6.84 -2.44 -33.18
N CYS A 284 5.93 -3.40 -33.42
CA CYS A 284 6.21 -4.51 -34.32
C CYS A 284 6.53 -3.95 -35.71
N SER A 285 7.79 -3.59 -35.93
CA SER A 285 8.40 -3.49 -37.24
C SER A 285 9.01 -4.85 -37.50
N ASP A 286 8.64 -5.45 -38.64
CA ASP A 286 9.21 -6.67 -39.18
C ASP A 286 10.71 -6.76 -38.88
N GLN A 287 11.10 -7.77 -38.11
CA GLN A 287 12.49 -8.20 -38.01
C GLN A 287 12.55 -9.64 -38.50
N ASP A 288 12.57 -9.77 -39.83
CA ASP A 288 13.48 -10.70 -40.48
C ASP A 288 14.92 -10.29 -40.14
N ASP A 289 15.73 -11.30 -39.82
CA ASP A 289 17.19 -11.35 -39.84
C ASP A 289 17.98 -10.13 -39.34
N LEU A 290 18.57 -10.29 -38.15
CA LEU A 290 19.97 -9.92 -37.92
C LEU A 290 20.48 -10.63 -36.66
N ALA A 291 21.29 -11.67 -36.89
CA ALA A 291 22.09 -12.32 -35.87
C ALA A 291 22.95 -11.28 -35.14
N TRP A 292 22.85 -11.24 -33.81
CA TRP A 292 23.69 -10.41 -32.96
C TRP A 292 24.86 -11.25 -32.45
N ASP A 293 26.01 -11.16 -33.12
CA ASP A 293 27.31 -11.52 -32.57
C ASP A 293 27.89 -10.29 -31.86
N GLY A 294 27.76 -10.25 -30.53
CA GLY A 294 28.35 -9.22 -29.68
C GLY A 294 29.48 -9.77 -28.80
N PRO A 295 30.52 -8.98 -28.50
CA PRO A 295 31.70 -9.43 -27.78
C PRO A 295 31.50 -9.45 -26.25
N ASP A 296 32.27 -10.31 -25.58
CA ASP A 296 32.39 -10.42 -24.12
C ASP A 296 32.54 -9.04 -23.43
N PHE A 297 31.64 -8.74 -22.49
CA PHE A 297 31.84 -7.65 -21.52
C PHE A 297 32.62 -8.15 -20.30
N PRO A 298 33.63 -7.42 -19.81
CA PRO A 298 34.34 -7.78 -18.59
C PRO A 298 33.46 -7.52 -17.37
N ALA A 299 33.53 -8.45 -16.41
CA ALA A 299 32.89 -8.35 -15.11
C ALA A 299 33.44 -7.17 -14.30
N ASN A 300 32.79 -6.00 -14.38
CA ASN A 300 32.68 -5.01 -13.30
C ASN A 300 31.85 -3.81 -13.76
N CYS A 301 30.56 -3.82 -13.47
CA CYS A 301 29.78 -2.60 -13.26
C CYS A 301 28.61 -2.96 -12.34
N SER A 302 28.70 -2.48 -11.10
CA SER A 302 27.75 -2.73 -10.03
C SER A 302 26.33 -2.27 -10.37
N ASP A 303 25.37 -3.19 -10.32
CA ASP A 303 23.95 -2.90 -10.18
C ASP A 303 23.72 -1.97 -8.97
N ARG A 304 23.37 -0.71 -9.22
CA ARG A 304 22.80 0.17 -8.19
C ARG A 304 21.29 0.20 -8.37
N ALA A 305 20.62 -0.80 -7.81
CA ALA A 305 19.24 -0.65 -7.38
C ALA A 305 19.22 0.41 -6.27
N PHE A 306 18.62 1.57 -6.52
CA PHE A 306 18.41 2.58 -5.49
C PHE A 306 17.24 2.15 -4.60
N PHE A 307 17.56 1.64 -3.41
CA PHE A 307 16.59 1.47 -2.32
C PHE A 307 16.44 2.81 -1.57
N PRO A 308 15.22 3.33 -1.36
CA PRO A 308 15.03 4.44 -0.43
C PRO A 308 15.33 3.96 1.00
N THR A 309 16.25 4.64 1.67
CA THR A 309 16.66 4.35 3.04
C THR A 309 15.57 4.73 4.04
N ARG A 310 15.36 3.87 5.04
CA ARG A 310 14.47 4.12 6.19
C ARG A 310 14.81 5.46 6.86
N HIS A 311 13.93 6.44 6.76
CA HIS A 311 13.93 7.59 7.66
C HIS A 311 12.57 7.72 8.32
N GLY A 312 12.58 7.62 9.65
CA GLY A 312 11.41 7.80 10.48
C GLY A 312 10.75 9.15 10.26
N ILE A 313 9.42 9.13 10.32
CA ILE A 313 8.52 10.26 10.23
C ILE A 313 8.99 11.36 11.19
N THR A 314 9.63 12.40 10.65
CA THR A 314 9.58 13.74 11.23
C THR A 314 9.13 14.68 10.13
N ARG A 315 7.93 15.25 10.30
CA ARG A 315 7.42 16.34 9.47
C ARG A 315 8.44 17.49 9.51
N ARG A 316 9.27 17.59 8.48
CA ARG A 316 9.86 18.86 8.07
C ARG A 316 9.28 19.16 6.70
N ARG A 317 8.60 20.30 6.58
CA ARG A 317 8.37 20.93 5.28
C ARG A 317 9.75 21.09 4.65
N ALA A 318 10.06 20.24 3.67
CA ALA A 318 11.10 20.56 2.73
C ALA A 318 10.49 21.64 1.83
N ILE A 319 11.01 22.86 1.97
CA ILE A 319 10.99 23.80 0.86
C ILE A 319 11.91 23.17 -0.17
N LEU A 320 11.30 22.58 -1.21
CA LEU A 320 11.66 22.58 -2.63
C LEU A 320 10.77 21.53 -3.31
#